data_AF-A0A944RCE5-F1
#
_entry.id   AF-A0A944RCE5-F1
#
_cell.length_a   1.000
_cell.length_b   1.000
_cell.length_c   1.000
_cell.angle_alpha   90.00
_cell.angle_beta   90.00
_cell.angle_gamma   90.00
#
_symmetry.space_group_name_H-M   'P 1'
#
loop_
_entity.id
_entity.type
_entity.pdbx_description
1 polymer ?
#
loop_
_entity_poly.entity_id
_entity_poly.type
_entity_poly.pdbx_seq_one_letter_code
_entity_poly.pdbx_strand_id
1 'polypeptide(L)'
;MLYKYHHLTVVALLLLASSTLWAYDISDLSKLQEDFCQNHLPTAKIRQILQDDSRQQLSFRNQGGLINGGVCWWHSRFTRNTAYLAAFAPELPNITHNEAVDIIKRLRKGKEVVVIPGYQNIAEFSYYFAKEIQSELESWQKVDGMIGQQWLVGLWGSSEISAKKMQKRMDTLYREVVKKNRVVYQMLQIKGIDSHAWLVVDMEKLGDGGYHLTVIDSNYPQDHQQYYYHPGMTSFHHRGFGSFVPYTGKNRELKRMERVISKLCR
;
A
#
# COMPACT_ATOMS: atom_id res chain seq x y z
N MET A 1 -17.64 -73.76 -36.44
CA MET A 1 -18.47 -72.55 -36.25
C MET A 1 -18.95 -72.56 -34.80
N LEU A 2 -18.17 -72.20 -33.78
CA LEU A 2 -17.58 -70.90 -33.43
C LEU A 2 -18.61 -69.76 -33.48
N TYR A 3 -19.21 -69.42 -32.33
CA TYR A 3 -19.02 -68.13 -31.64
C TYR A 3 -19.69 -68.17 -30.25
N LYS A 4 -18.86 -68.14 -29.18
CA LYS A 4 -19.27 -67.87 -27.79
C LYS A 4 -19.14 -66.37 -27.56
N TYR A 5 -20.21 -65.70 -27.15
CA TYR A 5 -20.17 -64.31 -26.70
C TYR A 5 -19.63 -64.24 -25.27
N HIS A 6 -18.45 -63.66 -25.09
CA HIS A 6 -17.93 -63.26 -23.79
C HIS A 6 -18.45 -61.85 -23.45
N HIS A 7 -19.12 -61.73 -22.32
CA HIS A 7 -19.39 -60.47 -21.65
C HIS A 7 -18.06 -59.81 -21.25
N LEU A 8 -17.72 -58.69 -21.88
CA LEU A 8 -16.75 -57.73 -21.36
C LEU A 8 -17.51 -56.61 -20.67
N THR A 9 -17.65 -56.71 -19.35
CA THR A 9 -18.05 -55.59 -18.50
C THR A 9 -16.80 -54.76 -18.22
N VAL A 10 -16.63 -53.66 -18.96
CA VAL A 10 -15.59 -52.67 -18.68
C VAL A 10 -16.03 -51.90 -17.43
N VAL A 11 -15.43 -52.27 -16.28
CA VAL A 11 -15.53 -51.46 -15.06
C VAL A 11 -14.62 -50.26 -15.23
N ALA A 12 -15.21 -49.12 -15.57
CA ALA A 12 -14.53 -47.83 -15.55
C ALA A 12 -14.24 -47.45 -14.09
N LEU A 13 -12.97 -47.60 -13.66
CA LEU A 13 -12.48 -46.97 -12.44
C LEU A 13 -12.46 -45.45 -12.64
N LEU A 14 -13.48 -44.79 -12.09
CA LEU A 14 -13.47 -43.35 -11.85
C LEU A 14 -12.41 -43.04 -10.78
N LEU A 15 -11.22 -42.66 -11.22
CA LEU A 15 -10.25 -41.94 -10.38
C LEU A 15 -10.85 -40.56 -10.08
N LEU A 16 -11.61 -40.48 -8.99
CA LEU A 16 -11.94 -39.24 -8.30
C LEU A 16 -10.62 -38.71 -7.70
N ALA A 17 -9.85 -38.00 -8.52
CA ALA A 17 -8.83 -37.08 -8.05
C ALA A 17 -9.56 -36.02 -7.20
N SER A 18 -9.58 -36.28 -5.90
CA SER A 18 -10.07 -35.38 -4.88
C SER A 18 -9.09 -34.22 -4.82
N SER A 19 -9.29 -33.22 -5.67
CA SER A 19 -8.77 -31.89 -5.44
C SER A 19 -9.44 -31.39 -4.18
N THR A 20 -8.79 -31.61 -3.04
CA THR A 20 -9.06 -30.88 -1.81
C THR A 20 -8.73 -29.42 -2.09
N LEU A 21 -9.66 -28.72 -2.73
CA LEU A 21 -9.83 -27.29 -2.54
C LEU A 21 -10.05 -27.14 -1.05
N TRP A 22 -9.03 -26.66 -0.34
CA TRP A 22 -9.17 -26.18 1.02
C TRP A 22 -10.08 -24.95 0.93
N ALA A 23 -11.38 -25.19 0.86
CA ALA A 23 -12.37 -24.19 1.18
C ALA A 23 -12.16 -23.91 2.67
N TYR A 24 -11.38 -22.86 2.97
CA TYR A 24 -11.38 -22.28 4.31
C TYR A 24 -12.84 -22.11 4.70
N ASP A 25 -13.22 -22.78 5.80
CA ASP A 25 -14.60 -22.72 6.26
C ASP A 25 -14.95 -21.26 6.53
N ILE A 26 -16.17 -20.86 6.21
CA ILE A 26 -16.66 -19.49 6.43
C ILE A 26 -16.53 -19.13 7.93
N SER A 27 -16.56 -20.14 8.79
CA SER A 27 -16.29 -20.03 10.23
C SER A 27 -14.86 -19.53 10.54
N ASP A 28 -13.84 -19.98 9.82
CA ASP A 28 -12.44 -19.53 9.99
C ASP A 28 -12.25 -18.09 9.52
N LEU A 29 -12.93 -17.68 8.44
CA LEU A 29 -12.90 -16.30 7.97
C LEU A 29 -13.55 -15.32 8.96
N SER A 30 -14.65 -15.73 9.60
CA SER A 30 -15.30 -14.93 10.65
C SER A 30 -14.37 -14.77 11.85
N LYS A 31 -13.72 -15.85 12.27
CA LYS A 31 -12.76 -15.82 13.38
C LYS A 31 -11.55 -14.94 13.09
N LEU A 32 -10.99 -15.02 11.88
CA LEU A 32 -9.88 -14.17 11.45
C LEU A 32 -10.26 -12.68 11.37
N GLN A 33 -11.53 -12.37 11.08
CA GLN A 33 -12.03 -11.00 11.11
C GLN A 33 -12.22 -10.47 12.54
N GLU A 34 -12.69 -11.31 13.46
CA GLU A 34 -12.75 -10.99 14.89
C GLU A 34 -11.34 -10.77 15.46
N ASP A 35 -10.39 -11.66 15.12
CA ASP A 35 -9.00 -11.56 15.50
C ASP A 35 -8.36 -10.28 14.93
N PHE A 36 -8.69 -9.89 13.69
CA PHE A 36 -8.26 -8.60 13.15
C PHE A 36 -8.75 -7.46 14.03
N CYS A 37 -10.01 -7.44 14.44
CA CYS A 37 -10.56 -6.33 15.23
C CYS A 37 -10.02 -6.26 16.66
N GLN A 38 -9.77 -7.41 17.29
CA GLN A 38 -9.14 -7.47 18.61
C GLN A 38 -7.67 -7.02 18.56
N ASN A 39 -6.97 -7.36 17.48
CA ASN A 39 -5.57 -7.00 17.28
C ASN A 39 -5.40 -5.72 16.45
N HIS A 40 -6.49 -5.09 16.02
CA HIS A 40 -6.43 -3.95 15.11
C HIS A 40 -5.76 -2.79 15.84
N LEU A 41 -4.71 -2.30 15.21
CA LEU A 41 -3.92 -1.22 15.78
C LEU A 41 -4.69 0.09 15.60
N PRO A 42 -4.87 0.88 16.67
CA PRO A 42 -5.34 2.25 16.51
C PRO A 42 -4.48 2.98 15.48
N THR A 43 -5.04 3.95 14.75
CA THR A 43 -4.31 4.68 13.70
C THR A 43 -2.97 5.24 14.18
N ALA A 44 -2.90 5.68 15.44
CA ALA A 44 -1.67 6.15 16.08
C ALA A 44 -0.57 5.07 16.13
N LYS A 45 -0.95 3.82 16.39
CA LYS A 45 -0.04 2.68 16.46
C LYS A 45 0.35 2.17 15.07
N ILE A 46 -0.54 2.24 14.07
CA ILE A 46 -0.16 1.98 12.65
C ILE A 46 0.96 2.95 12.23
N ARG A 47 0.77 4.23 12.55
CA ARG A 47 1.73 5.29 12.25
C ARG A 47 3.09 5.03 12.92
N GLN A 48 3.07 4.73 14.22
CA GLN A 48 4.27 4.42 14.99
C GLN A 48 5.00 3.18 14.42
N ILE A 49 4.27 2.11 14.10
CA ILE A 49 4.87 0.89 13.56
C ILE A 49 5.53 1.13 12.20
N LEU A 50 4.93 1.94 11.32
CA LEU A 50 5.58 2.33 10.06
C LEU A 50 6.83 3.19 10.27
N GLN A 51 6.93 3.92 11.38
CA GLN A 51 8.10 4.71 11.76
C GLN A 51 9.21 3.83 12.37
N ASP A 52 8.84 2.88 13.23
CA ASP A 52 9.80 2.14 14.07
C ASP A 52 10.23 0.79 13.46
N ASP A 53 9.43 0.20 12.57
CA ASP A 53 9.64 -1.15 12.05
C ASP A 53 9.65 -1.19 10.52
N SER A 54 10.85 -1.25 9.93
CA SER A 54 11.03 -1.34 8.47
C SER A 54 10.48 -2.63 7.84
N ARG A 55 10.16 -3.65 8.65
CA ARG A 55 9.47 -4.87 8.17
C ARG A 55 8.02 -4.59 7.74
N GLN A 56 7.53 -3.40 8.04
CA GLN A 56 6.18 -2.94 7.74
C GLN A 56 6.13 -2.16 6.41
N GLN A 57 7.22 -2.22 5.65
CA GLN A 57 7.41 -1.59 4.36
C GLN A 57 7.71 -2.66 3.31
N LEU A 58 7.49 -2.33 2.03
CA LEU A 58 7.81 -3.24 0.93
C LEU A 58 9.31 -3.55 0.90
N SER A 59 9.66 -4.83 0.70
CA SER A 59 11.04 -5.33 0.73
C SER A 59 11.82 -5.06 -0.55
N PHE A 60 11.17 -4.49 -1.56
CA PHE A 60 11.77 -4.18 -2.85
C PHE A 60 11.63 -2.69 -3.14
N ARG A 61 12.60 -2.14 -3.87
CA ARG A 61 12.53 -0.77 -4.33
C ARG A 61 11.58 -0.66 -5.51
N ASN A 62 10.90 0.48 -5.59
CA ASN A 62 10.13 0.82 -6.76
C ASN A 62 11.00 0.74 -8.03
N GLN A 63 10.50 0.05 -9.05
CA GLN A 63 11.13 -0.14 -10.34
C GLN A 63 10.08 -0.06 -11.46
N GLY A 64 10.51 -0.02 -12.73
CA GLY A 64 9.60 -0.11 -13.88
C GLY A 64 8.77 1.16 -14.16
N GLY A 65 7.51 0.97 -14.58
CA GLY A 65 6.56 2.04 -14.92
C GLY A 65 6.64 2.59 -16.34
N LEU A 66 5.67 3.44 -16.73
CA LEU A 66 5.70 4.15 -18.01
C LEU A 66 6.94 5.07 -18.07
N ILE A 67 7.72 5.01 -19.16
CA ILE A 67 8.89 5.87 -19.41
C ILE A 67 10.00 5.75 -18.32
N ASN A 68 10.19 4.57 -17.74
CA ASN A 68 11.20 4.32 -16.69
C ASN A 68 11.06 5.22 -15.43
N GLY A 69 9.90 5.87 -15.25
CA GLY A 69 9.61 6.80 -14.15
C GLY A 69 9.12 6.15 -12.85
N GLY A 70 8.97 4.82 -12.83
CA GLY A 70 8.50 4.07 -11.67
C GLY A 70 6.98 4.04 -11.51
N VAL A 71 6.54 3.31 -10.48
CA VAL A 71 5.15 3.26 -9.98
C VAL A 71 5.04 3.93 -8.61
N CYS A 72 5.88 4.95 -8.35
CA CYS A 72 6.09 5.62 -7.05
C CYS A 72 4.78 5.94 -6.28
N TRP A 73 3.82 6.53 -6.98
CA TRP A 73 2.50 6.86 -6.44
C TRP A 73 1.74 5.65 -5.95
N TRP A 74 1.73 4.57 -6.74
CA TRP A 74 1.04 3.34 -6.44
C TRP A 74 1.77 2.54 -5.37
N HIS A 75 3.11 2.57 -5.35
CA HIS A 75 3.93 1.96 -4.32
C HIS A 75 3.62 2.51 -2.92
N SER A 76 3.61 3.84 -2.77
CA SER A 76 3.23 4.51 -1.51
C SER A 76 1.77 4.20 -1.12
N ARG A 77 0.85 4.20 -2.10
CA ARG A 77 -0.57 3.86 -1.84
C ARG A 77 -0.74 2.41 -1.39
N PHE A 78 -0.05 1.47 -2.02
CA PHE A 78 -0.12 0.05 -1.68
C PHE A 78 0.45 -0.21 -0.28
N THR A 79 1.60 0.39 0.04
CA THR A 79 2.19 0.34 1.39
C THR A 79 1.19 0.84 2.43
N ARG A 80 0.59 2.03 2.20
CA ARG A 80 -0.41 2.59 3.12
C ARG A 80 -1.67 1.72 3.23
N ASN A 81 -2.17 1.16 2.13
CA ASN A 81 -3.34 0.30 2.18
C ASN A 81 -3.07 -0.95 3.02
N THR A 82 -1.90 -1.56 2.83
CA THR A 82 -1.50 -2.75 3.56
C THR A 82 -1.38 -2.46 5.05
N ALA A 83 -0.74 -1.36 5.43
CA ALA A 83 -0.61 -0.96 6.83
C ALA A 83 -1.96 -0.78 7.56
N TYR A 84 -3.03 -0.45 6.83
CA TYR A 84 -4.36 -0.27 7.42
C TYR A 84 -5.24 -1.52 7.36
N LEU A 85 -5.08 -2.36 6.35
CA LEU A 85 -6.08 -3.38 6.00
C LEU A 85 -5.53 -4.81 5.99
N ALA A 86 -4.23 -5.03 6.12
CA ALA A 86 -3.67 -6.37 6.19
C ALA A 86 -3.77 -6.96 7.60
N ALA A 87 -4.17 -8.24 7.66
CA ALA A 87 -4.11 -9.07 8.86
C ALA A 87 -3.13 -10.22 8.58
N PHE A 88 -1.92 -10.15 9.12
CA PHE A 88 -0.89 -11.18 8.91
C PHE A 88 -1.14 -12.36 9.86
N ALA A 89 -1.18 -13.57 9.31
CA ALA A 89 -1.52 -14.81 10.02
C ALA A 89 -0.41 -15.86 9.79
N PRO A 90 0.77 -15.70 10.41
CA PRO A 90 1.95 -16.53 10.16
C PRO A 90 1.78 -18.00 10.56
N GLU A 91 0.84 -18.30 11.45
CA GLU A 91 0.49 -19.65 11.88
C GLU A 91 -0.27 -20.47 10.82
N LEU A 92 -0.84 -19.80 9.83
CA LEU A 92 -1.55 -20.46 8.73
C LEU A 92 -0.57 -20.94 7.63
N PRO A 93 -0.95 -21.95 6.83
CA PRO A 93 -0.13 -22.42 5.71
C PRO A 93 0.17 -21.31 4.69
N ASN A 94 1.33 -21.41 4.05
CA ASN A 94 1.68 -20.55 2.93
C ASN A 94 0.67 -20.67 1.78
N ILE A 95 0.41 -19.54 1.14
CA ILE A 95 -0.51 -19.46 0.00
C ILE A 95 0.14 -19.86 -1.32
N THR A 96 -0.71 -20.25 -2.26
CA THR A 96 -0.36 -20.42 -3.67
C THR A 96 -0.16 -19.08 -4.37
N HIS A 97 0.49 -19.10 -5.53
CA HIS A 97 0.68 -17.91 -6.36
C HIS A 97 -0.65 -17.23 -6.76
N ASN A 98 -1.68 -18.00 -7.10
CA ASN A 98 -2.98 -17.43 -7.49
C ASN A 98 -3.68 -16.71 -6.34
N GLU A 99 -3.59 -17.25 -5.13
CA GLU A 99 -4.10 -16.62 -3.91
C GLU A 99 -3.32 -15.33 -3.61
N ALA A 100 -2.00 -15.33 -3.79
CA ALA A 100 -1.18 -14.13 -3.63
C ALA A 100 -1.63 -13.01 -4.58
N VAL A 101 -1.86 -13.33 -5.86
CA VAL A 101 -2.35 -12.37 -6.86
C VAL A 101 -3.72 -11.80 -6.47
N ASP A 102 -4.64 -12.61 -5.92
CA ASP A 102 -5.92 -12.12 -5.44
C ASP A 102 -5.76 -11.19 -4.23
N ILE A 103 -4.97 -11.59 -3.23
CA ILE A 103 -4.65 -10.78 -2.04
C ILE A 103 -4.09 -9.42 -2.46
N ILE A 104 -3.12 -9.39 -3.37
CA ILE A 104 -2.50 -8.16 -3.87
C ILE A 104 -3.56 -7.25 -4.52
N LYS A 105 -4.46 -7.80 -5.34
CA LYS A 105 -5.56 -7.03 -5.97
C LYS A 105 -6.54 -6.48 -4.94
N ARG A 106 -6.84 -7.21 -3.86
CA ARG A 106 -7.73 -6.77 -2.77
C ARG A 106 -7.08 -5.67 -1.92
N LEU A 107 -5.82 -5.83 -1.54
CA LEU A 107 -5.02 -4.79 -0.87
C LEU A 107 -4.95 -3.51 -1.70
N ARG A 108 -4.67 -3.64 -3.00
CA ARG A 108 -4.69 -2.50 -3.95
C ARG A 108 -6.02 -1.77 -3.93
N LYS A 109 -7.14 -2.50 -3.98
CA LYS A 109 -8.48 -1.91 -3.97
C LYS A 109 -8.75 -1.14 -2.69
N GLY A 110 -8.24 -1.60 -1.54
CA GLY A 110 -8.37 -0.92 -0.24
C GLY A 110 -9.82 -0.73 0.16
N LYS A 111 -10.63 -1.79 0.04
CA LYS A 111 -12.09 -1.79 0.26
C LYS A 111 -12.55 -2.80 1.32
N GLU A 112 -11.64 -3.60 1.85
CA GLU A 112 -11.90 -4.66 2.82
C GLU A 112 -10.61 -4.96 3.59
N VAL A 113 -10.73 -5.61 4.74
CA VAL A 113 -9.60 -6.21 5.45
C VAL A 113 -9.22 -7.50 4.74
N VAL A 114 -7.92 -7.74 4.59
CA VAL A 114 -7.37 -8.88 3.85
C VAL A 114 -6.44 -9.67 4.77
N VAL A 115 -6.79 -10.92 5.02
CA VAL A 115 -5.91 -11.85 5.75
C VAL A 115 -4.80 -12.33 4.81
N ILE A 116 -3.58 -12.41 5.33
CA ILE A 116 -2.38 -12.81 4.60
C ILE A 116 -1.77 -14.02 5.35
N PRO A 117 -2.11 -15.26 4.94
CA PRO A 117 -1.66 -16.50 5.57
C PRO A 117 -0.17 -16.78 5.35
N GLY A 118 0.52 -17.26 6.38
CA GLY A 118 1.90 -17.75 6.30
C GLY A 118 2.99 -16.69 6.30
N TYR A 119 2.63 -15.41 6.52
CA TYR A 119 3.59 -14.31 6.56
C TYR A 119 3.42 -13.49 7.84
N GLN A 120 4.52 -13.00 8.39
CA GLN A 120 4.52 -12.20 9.62
C GLN A 120 4.25 -10.72 9.36
N ASN A 121 4.62 -10.22 8.18
CA ASN A 121 4.55 -8.81 7.82
C ASN A 121 4.67 -8.60 6.31
N ILE A 122 4.52 -7.34 5.88
CA ILE A 122 4.55 -7.00 4.46
C ILE A 122 5.95 -7.14 3.85
N ALA A 123 7.04 -6.93 4.60
CA ALA A 123 8.38 -7.15 4.05
C ALA A 123 8.56 -8.62 3.64
N GLU A 124 8.13 -9.57 4.48
CA GLU A 124 8.18 -10.98 4.15
C GLU A 124 7.28 -11.33 2.95
N PHE A 125 6.01 -10.94 2.99
CA PHE A 125 5.07 -11.19 1.89
C PHE A 125 5.55 -10.59 0.57
N SER A 126 6.02 -9.34 0.60
CA SER A 126 6.47 -8.63 -0.60
C SER A 126 7.82 -9.11 -1.12
N TYR A 127 8.62 -9.79 -0.30
CA TYR A 127 9.85 -10.42 -0.76
C TYR A 127 9.54 -11.57 -1.71
N TYR A 128 8.60 -12.44 -1.34
CA TYR A 128 8.21 -13.59 -2.17
C TYR A 128 7.41 -13.18 -3.41
N PHE A 129 6.56 -12.17 -3.30
CA PHE A 129 5.65 -11.76 -4.39
C PHE A 129 5.98 -10.41 -5.01
N ALA A 130 7.25 -10.01 -4.99
CA ALA A 130 7.69 -8.70 -5.50
C ALA A 130 7.27 -8.47 -6.96
N LYS A 131 7.36 -9.51 -7.80
CA LYS A 131 7.03 -9.43 -9.23
C LYS A 131 5.53 -9.22 -9.46
N GLU A 132 4.71 -9.91 -8.68
CA GLU A 132 3.25 -9.86 -8.74
C GLU A 132 2.75 -8.51 -8.23
N ILE A 133 3.31 -8.01 -7.13
CA ILE A 133 3.00 -6.67 -6.62
C ILE A 133 3.38 -5.64 -7.67
N GLN A 134 4.62 -5.67 -8.18
CA GLN A 134 5.09 -4.74 -9.22
C GLN A 134 4.18 -4.76 -10.46
N SER A 135 3.82 -5.94 -10.97
CA SER A 135 2.91 -6.10 -12.11
C SER A 135 1.55 -5.48 -11.85
N GLU A 136 0.98 -5.67 -10.65
CA GLU A 136 -0.29 -5.05 -10.27
C GLU A 136 -0.16 -3.52 -10.12
N LEU A 137 0.96 -3.00 -9.61
CA LEU A 137 1.20 -1.55 -9.53
C LEU A 137 1.30 -0.92 -10.93
N GLU A 138 1.95 -1.59 -11.89
CA GLU A 138 2.03 -1.13 -13.28
C GLU A 138 0.67 -1.18 -13.99
N SER A 139 -0.10 -2.25 -13.75
CA SER A 139 -1.49 -2.36 -14.19
C SER A 139 -2.34 -1.22 -13.61
N TRP A 140 -2.18 -0.93 -12.32
CA TRP A 140 -2.86 0.17 -11.65
C TRP A 140 -2.45 1.53 -12.23
N GLN A 141 -1.16 1.73 -12.52
CA GLN A 141 -0.66 2.92 -13.20
C GLN A 141 -1.30 3.12 -14.57
N LYS A 142 -1.36 2.08 -15.39
CA LYS A 142 -1.98 2.15 -16.72
C LYS A 142 -3.45 2.54 -16.63
N VAL A 143 -4.21 1.94 -15.72
CA VAL A 143 -5.63 2.25 -15.54
C VAL A 143 -5.85 3.67 -15.00
N ASP A 144 -5.15 4.06 -13.93
CA ASP A 144 -5.26 5.41 -13.36
C ASP A 144 -4.73 6.49 -14.32
N GLY A 145 -3.72 6.17 -15.13
CA GLY A 145 -3.10 7.05 -16.11
C GLY A 145 -3.96 7.28 -17.35
N MET A 146 -4.60 6.21 -17.88
CA MET A 146 -5.49 6.30 -19.03
C MET A 146 -6.85 6.92 -18.68
N ILE A 147 -7.42 6.61 -17.51
CA ILE A 147 -8.79 7.02 -17.14
C ILE A 147 -8.79 8.28 -16.26
N GLY A 148 -7.81 8.43 -15.38
CA GLY A 148 -7.80 9.47 -14.34
C GLY A 148 -6.84 10.62 -14.58
N GLN A 149 -6.10 10.62 -15.71
CA GLN A 149 -5.11 11.62 -16.09
C GLN A 149 -4.17 12.03 -14.93
N GLN A 150 -3.88 11.11 -14.00
CA GLN A 150 -3.17 11.49 -12.76
C GLN A 150 -1.77 12.04 -13.04
N TRP A 151 -1.14 11.62 -14.13
CA TRP A 151 0.14 12.15 -14.62
C TRP A 151 0.05 13.66 -14.96
N LEU A 152 -1.07 14.15 -15.48
CA LEU A 152 -1.29 15.59 -15.71
C LEU A 152 -1.30 16.37 -14.38
N VAL A 153 -1.86 15.78 -13.32
CA VAL A 153 -1.89 16.43 -12.00
C VAL A 153 -0.49 16.50 -11.37
N GLY A 154 0.39 15.54 -11.66
CA GLY A 154 1.79 15.51 -11.21
C GLY A 154 2.71 16.47 -11.97
N LEU A 155 2.41 16.72 -13.25
CA LEU A 155 3.23 17.57 -14.13
C LEU A 155 2.77 19.03 -14.21
N TRP A 156 1.52 19.33 -13.83
CA TRP A 156 0.93 20.65 -13.98
C TRP A 156 1.08 21.57 -12.76
N GLY A 157 1.71 21.09 -11.68
CA GLY A 157 1.98 21.90 -10.49
C GLY A 157 3.34 22.59 -10.53
N SER A 158 3.43 23.71 -9.80
CA SER A 158 4.68 24.42 -9.60
C SER A 158 5.55 23.69 -8.57
N SER A 159 6.84 23.55 -8.86
CA SER A 159 7.86 23.05 -7.94
C SER A 159 8.23 24.06 -6.84
N GLU A 160 7.60 25.25 -6.85
CA GLU A 160 7.70 26.31 -5.85
C GLU A 160 6.33 27.00 -5.71
N ILE A 161 6.01 27.44 -4.49
CA ILE A 161 4.78 28.18 -4.17
C ILE A 161 5.09 29.32 -3.20
N SER A 162 4.17 30.27 -3.00
CA SER A 162 4.40 31.31 -2.01
C SER A 162 4.57 30.74 -0.60
N ALA A 163 5.44 31.36 0.20
CA ALA A 163 5.74 30.94 1.57
C ALA A 163 4.46 30.76 2.42
N LYS A 164 3.51 31.69 2.30
CA LYS A 164 2.20 31.61 2.97
C LYS A 164 1.41 30.36 2.58
N LYS A 165 1.45 29.94 1.31
CA LYS A 165 0.77 28.75 0.82
C LYS A 165 1.48 27.48 1.30
N MET A 166 2.82 27.49 1.35
CA MET A 166 3.62 26.38 1.88
C MET A 166 3.37 26.19 3.38
N GLN A 167 3.40 27.26 4.18
CA GLN A 167 3.05 27.23 5.61
C GLN A 167 1.67 26.60 5.83
N LYS A 168 0.65 27.09 5.12
CA LYS A 168 -0.72 26.55 5.23
C LYS A 168 -0.79 25.05 4.91
N ARG A 169 0.03 24.56 3.97
CA ARG A 169 0.11 23.13 3.64
C ARG A 169 0.75 22.34 4.78
N MET A 170 1.86 22.84 5.34
CA MET A 170 2.53 22.20 6.47
C MET A 170 1.65 22.17 7.72
N ASP A 171 0.96 23.26 8.05
CA ASP A 171 0.00 23.32 9.16
C ASP A 171 -1.13 22.29 8.98
N THR A 172 -1.60 22.13 7.74
CA THR A 172 -2.65 21.17 7.40
C THR A 172 -2.14 19.74 7.49
N LEU A 173 -0.95 19.48 6.98
CA LEU A 173 -0.29 18.18 7.08
C LEU A 173 -0.10 17.80 8.55
N TYR A 174 0.41 18.71 9.39
CA TYR A 174 0.58 18.50 10.83
C TYR A 174 -0.73 18.12 11.53
N ARG A 175 -1.85 18.78 11.18
CA ARG A 175 -3.17 18.40 11.73
C ARG A 175 -3.58 16.99 11.30
N GLU A 176 -3.31 16.58 10.07
CA GLU A 176 -3.64 15.23 9.62
C GLU A 176 -2.73 14.18 10.28
N VAL A 177 -1.42 14.40 10.31
CA VAL A 177 -0.45 13.45 10.86
C VAL A 177 -0.58 13.35 12.38
N VAL A 178 -0.46 14.47 13.09
CA VAL A 178 -0.33 14.48 14.56
C VAL A 178 -1.68 14.53 15.26
N LYS A 179 -2.62 15.37 14.79
CA LYS A 179 -3.91 15.54 15.48
C LYS A 179 -4.94 14.47 15.11
N LYS A 180 -4.83 13.88 13.92
CA LYS A 180 -5.71 12.78 13.48
C LYS A 180 -4.99 11.44 13.41
N ASN A 181 -3.71 11.38 13.79
CA ASN A 181 -2.91 10.16 13.83
C ASN A 181 -2.83 9.44 12.48
N ARG A 182 -2.84 10.16 11.35
CA ARG A 182 -2.92 9.56 10.02
C ARG A 182 -1.56 9.38 9.36
N VAL A 183 -1.40 8.29 8.61
CA VAL A 183 -0.33 8.15 7.62
C VAL A 183 -0.74 8.88 6.34
N VAL A 184 -0.07 9.99 6.05
CA VAL A 184 -0.50 10.91 4.99
C VAL A 184 0.28 10.67 3.71
N TYR A 185 -0.44 10.34 2.64
CA TYR A 185 0.13 10.24 1.30
C TYR A 185 0.31 11.63 0.68
N GLN A 186 1.49 11.89 0.13
CA GLN A 186 1.72 13.09 -0.68
C GLN A 186 2.34 12.75 -2.03
N MET A 187 1.88 13.45 -3.05
CA MET A 187 2.55 13.50 -4.36
C MET A 187 3.54 14.65 -4.33
N LEU A 188 4.70 14.48 -4.96
CA LEU A 188 5.70 15.54 -5.05
C LEU A 188 5.62 16.20 -6.42
N GLN A 189 5.45 17.52 -6.43
CA GLN A 189 5.48 18.33 -7.63
C GLN A 189 6.94 18.70 -7.90
N ILE A 190 7.56 17.99 -8.82
CA ILE A 190 8.97 18.11 -9.17
C ILE A 190 9.05 18.46 -10.65
N LYS A 191 9.87 19.45 -11.00
CA LYS A 191 9.98 19.90 -12.39
C LYS A 191 10.58 18.78 -13.27
N GLY A 192 9.82 18.33 -14.26
CA GLY A 192 10.28 17.35 -15.24
C GLY A 192 10.21 15.89 -14.80
N ILE A 193 9.63 15.58 -13.64
CA ILE A 193 9.39 14.21 -13.18
C ILE A 193 7.89 13.94 -13.15
N ASP A 194 7.49 12.80 -13.73
CA ASP A 194 6.10 12.43 -13.95
C ASP A 194 5.42 11.78 -12.74
N SER A 195 6.18 11.06 -11.88
CA SER A 195 5.63 10.44 -10.69
C SER A 195 6.63 10.28 -9.54
N HIS A 196 6.40 11.03 -8.45
CA HIS A 196 7.03 10.74 -7.16
C HIS A 196 6.07 10.93 -5.99
N ALA A 197 6.19 10.09 -4.96
CA ALA A 197 5.36 10.18 -3.76
C ALA A 197 6.10 9.65 -2.53
N TRP A 198 5.58 10.06 -1.38
CA TRP A 198 6.00 9.52 -0.10
C TRP A 198 4.80 9.35 0.84
N LEU A 199 5.05 8.71 1.97
CA LEU A 199 4.17 8.69 3.13
C LEU A 199 4.79 9.51 4.25
N VAL A 200 4.07 10.49 4.77
CA VAL A 200 4.46 11.18 6.01
C VAL A 200 3.93 10.37 7.18
N VAL A 201 4.85 9.88 7.99
CA VAL A 201 4.56 9.01 9.16
C VAL A 201 4.75 9.76 10.47
N ASP A 202 5.58 10.79 10.52
CA ASP A 202 5.71 11.61 11.72
C ASP A 202 5.92 13.07 11.42
N MET A 203 5.53 13.92 12.37
CA MET A 203 5.80 15.34 12.34
C MET A 203 5.94 15.93 13.73
N GLU A 204 6.92 16.81 13.89
CA GLU A 204 7.15 17.58 15.11
C GLU A 204 7.13 19.07 14.80
N LYS A 205 6.68 19.88 15.75
CA LYS A 205 6.79 21.35 15.66
C LYS A 205 8.18 21.79 16.11
N LEU A 206 8.77 22.71 15.35
CA LEU A 206 10.01 23.38 15.71
C LEU A 206 9.70 24.68 16.47
N GLY A 207 10.68 25.17 17.24
CA GLY A 207 10.53 26.35 18.10
C GLY A 207 10.27 27.66 17.33
N ASP A 208 10.63 27.71 16.05
CA ASP A 208 10.43 28.85 15.14
C ASP A 208 9.07 28.84 14.45
N GLY A 209 8.20 27.86 14.74
CA GLY A 209 6.94 27.65 14.02
C GLY A 209 7.08 26.80 12.74
N GLY A 210 8.26 26.24 12.50
CA GLY A 210 8.53 25.25 11.47
C GLY A 210 8.10 23.83 11.86
N TYR A 211 8.47 22.87 11.00
CA TYR A 211 8.13 21.45 11.17
C TYR A 211 9.31 20.54 10.81
N HIS A 212 9.52 19.51 11.60
CA HIS A 212 10.34 18.35 11.27
C HIS A 212 9.39 17.23 10.79
N LEU A 213 9.69 16.62 9.65
CA LEU A 213 8.87 15.58 9.01
C LEU A 213 9.68 14.31 8.86
N THR A 214 9.12 13.16 9.27
CA THR A 214 9.63 11.83 8.92
C THR A 214 8.79 11.23 7.80
N VAL A 215 9.45 10.83 6.72
CA VAL A 215 8.78 10.31 5.52
C VAL A 215 9.36 8.97 5.07
N ILE A 216 8.50 8.12 4.51
CA ILE A 216 8.88 6.91 3.78
C ILE A 216 8.80 7.25 2.29
N ASP A 217 9.95 7.33 1.64
CA ASP A 217 10.07 7.64 0.21
C ASP A 217 9.78 6.40 -0.64
N SER A 218 9.02 6.52 -1.73
CA SER A 218 8.66 5.36 -2.55
C SER A 218 9.84 4.66 -3.22
N ASN A 219 10.96 5.35 -3.44
CA ASN A 219 12.17 4.76 -4.03
C ASN A 219 13.07 4.12 -2.98
N TYR A 220 12.93 4.55 -1.72
CA TYR A 220 13.71 4.06 -0.58
C TYR A 220 12.75 3.64 0.53
N PRO A 221 11.90 2.63 0.30
CA PRO A 221 10.80 2.31 1.22
C PRO A 221 11.28 1.86 2.60
N GLN A 222 12.54 1.44 2.73
CA GLN A 222 13.18 1.00 3.98
C GLN A 222 14.00 2.10 4.70
N ASP A 223 14.05 3.30 4.13
CA ASP A 223 14.81 4.43 4.68
C ASP A 223 13.88 5.58 5.04
N HIS A 224 13.88 5.96 6.31
CA HIS A 224 13.10 7.07 6.82
C HIS A 224 13.85 8.37 6.62
N GLN A 225 13.42 9.14 5.62
CA GLN A 225 14.01 10.42 5.34
C GLN A 225 13.43 11.51 6.24
N GLN A 226 14.28 12.46 6.62
CA GLN A 226 13.89 13.60 7.44
C GLN A 226 13.91 14.88 6.62
N TYR A 227 12.85 15.68 6.72
CA TYR A 227 12.73 16.98 6.07
C TYR A 227 12.39 18.06 7.10
N TYR A 228 13.00 19.23 6.94
CA TYR A 228 12.79 20.38 7.81
C TYR A 228 12.15 21.51 7.02
N TYR A 229 10.97 21.92 7.46
CA TYR A 229 10.31 23.13 6.99
C TYR A 229 10.53 24.25 7.99
N HIS A 230 11.01 25.39 7.49
CA HIS A 230 11.10 26.63 8.23
C HIS A 230 10.15 27.68 7.62
N PRO A 231 9.58 28.58 8.43
CA PRO A 231 8.78 29.69 7.92
C PRO A 231 9.55 30.49 6.86
N GLY A 232 8.86 30.86 5.77
CA GLY A 232 9.47 31.55 4.63
C GLY A 232 9.86 30.62 3.47
N MET A 233 10.00 29.31 3.69
CA MET A 233 10.28 28.37 2.60
C MET A 233 9.14 28.30 1.58
N THR A 234 9.50 28.26 0.30
CA THR A 234 8.60 28.17 -0.86
C THR A 234 8.51 26.77 -1.46
N SER A 235 9.48 25.91 -1.14
CA SER A 235 9.64 24.54 -1.59
C SER A 235 10.54 23.77 -0.61
N PHE A 236 10.57 22.44 -0.74
CA PHE A 236 11.68 21.63 -0.25
C PHE A 236 12.72 21.46 -1.35
N HIS A 237 13.92 21.00 -0.98
CA HIS A 237 14.99 20.73 -1.92
C HIS A 237 15.54 19.31 -1.71
N HIS A 238 15.73 18.58 -2.80
CA HIS A 238 16.38 17.27 -2.80
C HIS A 238 17.54 17.25 -3.79
N ARG A 239 18.68 16.68 -3.40
CA ARG A 239 19.91 16.67 -4.21
C ARG A 239 19.71 16.08 -5.61
N GLY A 240 18.87 15.04 -5.72
CA GLY A 240 18.68 14.32 -6.98
C GLY A 240 17.72 14.97 -7.97
N PHE A 241 16.80 15.83 -7.53
CA PHE A 241 15.74 16.35 -8.40
C PHE A 241 15.36 17.82 -8.15
N GLY A 242 16.10 18.53 -7.30
CA GLY A 242 15.98 19.96 -7.09
C GLY A 242 14.82 20.36 -6.20
N SER A 243 14.28 21.56 -6.44
CA SER A 243 13.14 22.11 -5.71
C SER A 243 11.87 21.31 -5.98
N PHE A 244 11.08 21.07 -4.94
CA PHE A 244 9.80 20.39 -5.07
C PHE A 244 8.80 20.85 -4.02
N VAL A 245 7.52 20.65 -4.32
CA VAL A 245 6.43 20.96 -3.40
C VAL A 245 5.54 19.73 -3.18
N PRO A 246 5.40 19.25 -1.94
CA PRO A 246 4.50 18.15 -1.64
C PRO A 246 3.03 18.61 -1.67
N TYR A 247 2.17 17.69 -2.09
CA TYR A 247 0.73 17.86 -2.11
C TYR A 247 0.04 16.65 -1.50
N THR A 248 -0.65 16.87 -0.38
CA THR A 248 -1.45 15.83 0.27
C THR A 248 -2.58 15.38 -0.63
N GLY A 249 -2.59 14.09 -0.95
CA GLY A 249 -3.52 13.48 -1.89
C GLY A 249 -4.28 12.29 -1.29
N LYS A 250 -5.24 11.77 -2.06
CA LYS A 250 -5.92 10.49 -1.79
C LYS A 250 -6.55 10.37 -0.39
N ASN A 251 -6.96 11.48 0.22
CA ASN A 251 -7.68 11.50 1.50
C ASN A 251 -9.01 10.73 1.45
N ARG A 252 -9.66 10.67 0.28
CA ARG A 252 -10.89 9.87 0.10
C ARG A 252 -10.62 8.37 0.23
N GLU A 253 -9.45 7.89 -0.20
CA GLU A 253 -9.05 6.49 -0.04
C GLU A 253 -8.79 6.18 1.42
N LEU A 254 -8.03 7.03 2.12
CA LEU A 254 -7.80 6.88 3.56
C LEU A 254 -9.12 6.84 4.35
N LYS A 255 -10.02 7.79 4.13
CA LYS A 255 -11.36 7.81 4.76
C LYS A 255 -12.21 6.60 4.39
N ARG A 256 -11.96 5.94 3.25
CA ARG A 256 -12.65 4.70 2.90
C ARG A 256 -12.12 3.54 3.74
N MET A 257 -10.80 3.41 3.90
CA MET A 257 -10.20 2.38 4.74
C MET A 257 -10.62 2.53 6.21
N GLU A 258 -10.59 3.76 6.75
CA GLU A 258 -11.10 4.05 8.09
C GLU A 258 -12.56 3.61 8.27
N ARG A 259 -13.40 3.81 7.24
CA ARG A 259 -14.80 3.35 7.26
C ARG A 259 -14.97 1.84 7.14
N VAL A 260 -14.06 1.16 6.44
CA VAL A 260 -14.05 -0.31 6.35
C VAL A 260 -13.77 -0.88 7.74
N ILE A 261 -12.69 -0.43 8.37
CA ILE A 261 -12.29 -0.83 9.72
C ILE A 261 -13.41 -0.52 10.72
N SER A 262 -13.92 0.70 10.72
CA SER A 262 -15.00 1.14 11.64
C SER A 262 -16.33 0.43 11.41
N LYS A 263 -16.55 -0.23 10.27
CA LYS A 263 -17.74 -1.07 10.05
C LYS A 263 -17.52 -2.50 10.50
N LEU A 264 -16.30 -3.02 10.31
CA LEU A 264 -15.94 -4.38 10.69
C LEU A 264 -15.81 -4.51 12.21
N CYS A 265 -15.15 -3.56 12.86
CA CYS A 265 -14.81 -3.61 14.29
C CYS A 265 -15.80 -2.85 15.17
N ARG A 266 -17.10 -2.99 14.89
CA ARG A 266 -18.18 -2.33 15.65
C ARG A 266 -18.55 -3.11 16.90
#